data_AF-A0A8B6EFW3-F1
#
_entry.id   AF-A0A8B6EFW3-F1
#
_cell.length_a   1.000
_cell.length_b   1.000
_cell.length_c   1.000
_cell.angle_alpha   90.00
_cell.angle_beta   90.00
_cell.angle_gamma   90.00
#
_symmetry.space_group_name_H-M   'P 1'
#
loop_
_entity.id
_entity.type
_entity.pdbx_description
1 polymer ?
#
loop_
_entity_poly.entity_id
_entity_poly.type
_entity_poly.pdbx_seq_one_letter_code
_entity_poly.pdbx_strand_id
1 'polypeptide(L)'
;MVSTDDIFFIEPHKNDSYENLNSWPEPSLVSSVAGNLRIPNLTDEPLVLKRNEHFCNVRSTYSPDNIEIKSPDHAVATKSQLNKAQVLHSDLVRVDPDGLLQPCIKEKFKSLLRQYDNVFSPTFKGYNGAVGALEAKVNMGPVQPPQRKGRIPQYSKTQLVTLQEKFNELEDIGVFKKPEDIGVTVEYLNPSFLIKKPNGGFRLVTAFADVGRYSKPQPSLMPDVDSTLRQIAQWKHIVISDLTKSFYQIPLHGDSMKDCGVSTPFCGERVYVRSAMGMPGSETALEELTSRVLGHLVQEGVVAKIADDLYCGGNSPEELLTNWERVLQV
;
A
#
# COMPACT_ATOMS: atom_id res chain seq x y z
N MET A 1 -16.16 -26.83 -20.73
CA MET A 1 -15.97 -25.62 -21.56
C MET A 1 -17.33 -25.18 -22.07
N VAL A 2 -17.96 -24.24 -21.36
CA VAL A 2 -19.12 -23.49 -21.83
C VAL A 2 -18.70 -22.04 -21.64
N SER A 3 -18.52 -21.32 -22.75
CA SER A 3 -18.29 -19.88 -22.76
C SER A 3 -19.54 -19.24 -22.18
N THR A 4 -19.47 -18.72 -20.95
CA THR A 4 -20.45 -17.74 -20.50
C THR A 4 -20.12 -16.45 -21.23
N ASP A 5 -20.97 -16.10 -22.21
CA ASP A 5 -20.84 -14.85 -22.93
C ASP A 5 -21.04 -13.69 -21.95
N ASP A 6 -19.94 -13.05 -21.55
CA ASP A 6 -19.99 -11.87 -20.70
C ASP A 6 -20.72 -10.74 -21.43
N ILE A 7 -21.81 -10.25 -20.82
CA ILE A 7 -22.57 -9.09 -21.30
C ILE A 7 -21.98 -7.82 -20.69
N PHE A 8 -21.62 -6.86 -21.55
CA PHE A 8 -21.10 -5.57 -21.17
C PHE A 8 -22.06 -4.45 -21.57
N PHE A 9 -22.09 -3.39 -20.78
CA PHE A 9 -22.74 -2.13 -21.15
C PHE A 9 -21.70 -1.20 -21.77
N ILE A 10 -21.98 -0.67 -22.95
CA ILE A 10 -21.14 0.32 -23.64
C ILE A 10 -21.86 1.67 -23.65
N GLU A 11 -21.10 2.76 -23.57
CA GLU A 11 -21.61 4.14 -23.69
C GLU A 11 -20.55 5.03 -24.37
N PRO A 12 -20.96 6.11 -25.06
CA PRO A 12 -20.02 6.98 -25.77
C PRO A 12 -19.15 7.76 -24.78
N HIS A 13 -17.88 7.93 -25.11
CA HIS A 13 -16.97 8.75 -24.32
C HIS A 13 -17.13 10.23 -24.70
N LYS A 14 -17.72 11.03 -23.81
CA LYS A 14 -17.87 12.48 -24.02
C LYS A 14 -16.51 13.17 -23.97
N ASN A 15 -16.01 13.60 -25.12
CA ASN A 15 -14.81 14.42 -25.24
C ASN A 15 -15.18 15.68 -26.06
N ASP A 16 -14.89 16.86 -25.52
CA ASP A 16 -15.24 18.16 -26.12
C ASP A 16 -14.59 18.44 -27.49
N SER A 17 -13.73 17.54 -27.98
CA SER A 17 -12.91 17.73 -29.17
C SER A 17 -13.50 17.17 -30.48
N TYR A 18 -14.62 16.45 -30.46
CA TYR A 18 -15.24 15.90 -31.68
C TYR A 18 -16.78 15.88 -31.61
N GLU A 19 -17.44 16.85 -32.26
CA GLU A 19 -18.91 16.93 -32.31
C GLU A 19 -19.58 15.68 -32.92
N ASN A 20 -18.89 14.98 -33.84
CA ASN A 20 -19.43 13.81 -34.56
C ASN A 20 -19.34 12.47 -33.81
N LEU A 21 -18.57 12.39 -32.70
CA LEU A 21 -18.37 11.15 -31.92
C LEU A 21 -19.15 11.15 -30.59
N ASN A 22 -19.81 12.25 -30.25
CA ASN A 22 -20.45 12.42 -28.95
C ASN A 22 -21.65 11.49 -28.69
N SER A 23 -22.16 10.82 -29.73
CA SER A 23 -23.32 9.91 -29.65
C SER A 23 -23.03 8.47 -30.07
N TRP A 24 -21.81 8.15 -30.54
CA TRP A 24 -21.44 6.79 -30.95
C TRP A 24 -20.34 6.19 -30.06
N PRO A 25 -20.48 4.93 -29.62
CA PRO A 25 -21.64 4.04 -29.80
C PRO A 25 -22.83 4.48 -28.96
N GLU A 26 -24.05 4.17 -29.42
CA GLU A 26 -25.24 4.37 -28.60
C GLU A 26 -25.19 3.48 -27.34
N PRO A 27 -25.65 4.00 -26.18
CA PRO A 27 -25.69 3.22 -24.95
C PRO A 27 -26.45 1.90 -25.12
N SER A 28 -25.75 0.77 -25.02
CA SER A 28 -26.33 -0.54 -25.33
C SER A 28 -25.63 -1.68 -24.60
N LEU A 29 -26.28 -2.85 -24.54
CA LEU A 29 -25.71 -4.08 -24.03
C LEU A 29 -25.11 -4.89 -25.18
N VAL A 30 -23.85 -5.31 -25.05
CA VAL A 30 -23.10 -6.06 -26.06
C VAL A 30 -22.48 -7.30 -25.44
N SER A 31 -22.66 -8.45 -26.08
CA SER A 31 -22.00 -9.69 -25.69
C SER A 31 -20.57 -9.77 -26.24
N SER A 32 -19.66 -10.32 -25.44
CA SER A 32 -18.32 -10.68 -25.92
C SER A 32 -18.39 -11.92 -26.79
N VAL A 33 -17.77 -11.88 -27.97
CA VAL A 33 -17.61 -13.04 -28.86
C VAL A 33 -16.13 -13.31 -29.04
N ALA A 34 -15.64 -14.46 -28.54
CA ALA A 34 -14.23 -14.84 -28.55
C ALA A 34 -13.30 -13.78 -27.91
N GLY A 35 -13.74 -13.18 -26.79
CA GLY A 35 -12.96 -12.17 -26.06
C GLY A 35 -12.94 -10.78 -26.70
N ASN A 36 -13.72 -10.55 -27.76
CA ASN A 36 -13.79 -9.27 -28.46
C ASN A 36 -15.22 -8.71 -28.46
N LEU A 37 -15.33 -7.39 -28.23
CA LEU A 37 -16.57 -6.64 -28.41
C LEU A 37 -16.67 -6.15 -29.85
N ARG A 38 -17.84 -6.36 -30.47
CA ARG A 38 -18.13 -5.87 -31.83
C ARG A 38 -19.07 -4.68 -31.75
N ILE A 39 -18.57 -3.50 -32.14
CA ILE A 39 -19.34 -2.26 -32.12
C ILE A 39 -19.55 -1.83 -33.57
N PRO A 40 -20.76 -1.98 -34.15
CA PRO A 40 -21.02 -1.58 -35.52
C PRO A 40 -21.08 -0.06 -35.63
N ASN A 41 -20.49 0.49 -36.70
CA ASN A 41 -20.80 1.84 -37.11
C ASN A 41 -22.12 1.83 -37.90
N LEU A 42 -23.18 2.39 -37.31
CA LEU A 42 -24.51 2.48 -37.93
C LEU A 42 -24.80 3.87 -38.50
N THR A 43 -23.82 4.78 -38.53
CA THR A 43 -23.97 6.10 -39.14
C THR A 43 -23.79 6.03 -40.65
N ASP A 44 -24.37 7.00 -41.37
CA ASP A 44 -24.27 7.09 -42.84
C ASP A 44 -22.85 7.47 -43.33
N GLU A 45 -22.01 7.99 -42.44
CA GLU A 45 -20.63 8.39 -42.71
C GLU A 45 -19.60 7.49 -41.96
N PRO A 46 -18.39 7.25 -42.50
CA PRO A 46 -17.35 6.51 -41.80
C PRO A 46 -16.75 7.32 -40.64
N LEU A 47 -16.67 6.70 -39.47
CA LEU A 47 -16.02 7.27 -38.28
C LEU A 47 -14.50 7.01 -38.31
N VAL A 48 -13.70 8.07 -38.11
CA VAL A 48 -12.23 7.98 -38.09
C VAL A 48 -11.75 7.90 -36.64
N LEU A 49 -11.16 6.76 -36.26
CA LEU A 49 -10.55 6.54 -34.95
C LEU A 49 -9.02 6.49 -35.06
N LYS A 50 -8.30 7.27 -34.25
CA LYS A 50 -6.84 7.19 -34.16
C LYS A 50 -6.43 5.98 -33.31
N ARG A 51 -5.21 5.48 -33.55
CA ARG A 51 -4.62 4.42 -32.74
C ARG A 51 -4.54 4.87 -31.27
N ASN A 52 -5.08 4.05 -30.36
CA ASN A 52 -5.20 4.31 -28.92
C ASN A 52 -6.13 5.47 -28.52
N GLU A 53 -7.03 5.89 -29.41
CA GLU A 53 -8.07 6.87 -29.07
C GLU A 53 -9.19 6.22 -28.25
N HIS A 54 -9.57 6.87 -27.15
CA HIS A 54 -10.64 6.40 -26.27
C HIS A 54 -11.98 6.96 -26.74
N PHE A 55 -12.86 6.10 -27.26
CA PHE A 55 -14.14 6.50 -27.86
C PHE A 55 -15.37 5.95 -27.13
N CYS A 56 -15.23 4.94 -26.27
CA CYS A 56 -16.36 4.41 -25.48
C CYS A 56 -15.90 3.89 -24.11
N ASN A 57 -16.78 3.98 -23.12
CA ASN A 57 -16.59 3.30 -21.83
C ASN A 57 -17.25 1.92 -21.89
N VAL A 58 -16.64 0.93 -21.24
CA VAL A 58 -17.17 -0.44 -21.11
C VAL A 58 -17.37 -0.75 -19.63
N ARG A 59 -18.55 -1.24 -19.26
CA ARG A 59 -18.89 -1.63 -17.87
C ARG A 59 -19.41 -3.06 -17.84
N SER A 60 -18.98 -3.85 -16.86
CA SER A 60 -19.57 -5.18 -16.61
C SER A 60 -21.01 -5.03 -16.14
N THR A 61 -21.90 -5.89 -16.64
CA THR A 61 -23.29 -5.92 -16.22
C THR A 61 -23.52 -6.98 -15.15
N TYR A 62 -24.56 -6.80 -14.34
CA TYR A 62 -25.05 -7.81 -13.41
C TYR A 62 -26.57 -7.87 -13.50
N SER A 63 -27.15 -9.06 -13.41
CA SER A 63 -28.59 -9.24 -13.28
C SER A 63 -28.93 -9.33 -11.79
N PRO A 64 -29.65 -8.37 -11.20
CA PRO A 64 -30.20 -8.56 -9.86
C PRO A 64 -31.27 -9.68 -9.88
N ASP A 65 -31.30 -10.51 -8.85
CA ASP A 65 -32.36 -11.51 -8.66
C ASP A 65 -33.72 -10.82 -8.49
N ASN A 66 -34.77 -11.37 -9.12
CA ASN A 66 -36.13 -10.83 -9.21
C ASN A 66 -36.63 -10.16 -7.93
N ILE A 67 -36.66 -8.82 -7.92
CA ILE A 67 -37.45 -8.03 -6.97
C ILE A 67 -38.79 -7.74 -7.64
N GLU A 68 -39.88 -8.29 -7.09
CA GLU A 68 -41.25 -7.92 -7.48
C GLU A 68 -41.47 -6.42 -7.24
N ILE A 69 -41.54 -5.64 -8.32
CA ILE A 69 -41.87 -4.23 -8.28
C ILE A 69 -43.39 -4.10 -8.14
N LYS A 70 -43.87 -3.81 -6.92
CA LYS A 70 -45.20 -3.25 -6.73
C LYS A 70 -45.17 -1.76 -7.08
N SER A 71 -46.11 -1.34 -7.92
CA SER A 71 -46.31 0.04 -8.40
C SER A 71 -46.36 1.05 -7.24
N PRO A 72 -45.83 2.27 -7.40
CA PRO A 72 -45.73 3.23 -6.31
C PRO A 72 -47.03 4.03 -6.15
N ASP A 73 -47.73 3.82 -5.04
CA ASP A 73 -48.64 4.84 -4.51
C ASP A 73 -47.84 5.88 -3.72
N HIS A 74 -48.17 7.14 -3.98
CA HIS A 74 -47.56 8.32 -3.40
C HIS A 74 -47.55 8.30 -1.86
N ALA A 75 -46.37 8.09 -1.27
CA ALA A 75 -46.12 8.45 0.13
C ALA A 75 -44.72 9.05 0.26
N VAL A 76 -44.70 10.23 0.88
CA VAL A 76 -43.54 11.11 1.09
C VAL A 76 -42.39 10.35 1.73
N ALA A 77 -41.31 10.12 0.97
CA ALA A 77 -40.09 9.51 1.47
C ALA A 77 -39.35 10.50 2.38
N THR A 78 -39.46 10.26 3.69
CA THR A 78 -38.44 10.70 4.65
C THR A 78 -37.12 10.08 4.20
N LYS A 79 -36.09 10.92 3.98
CA LYS A 79 -34.74 10.47 3.58
C LYS A 79 -34.15 9.56 4.66
N SER A 80 -34.41 8.27 4.60
CA SER A 80 -33.56 7.27 5.23
C SER A 80 -32.27 7.24 4.42
N GLN A 81 -31.18 7.69 5.06
CA GLN A 81 -29.85 7.44 4.55
C GLN A 81 -29.70 5.92 4.44
N LEU A 82 -29.71 5.39 3.22
CA LEU A 82 -29.18 4.05 2.98
C LEU A 82 -27.72 4.08 3.43
N ASN A 83 -27.42 3.44 4.55
CA ASN A 83 -26.07 3.12 4.95
C ASN A 83 -25.42 2.37 3.77
N LYS A 84 -24.54 3.02 3.02
CA LYS A 84 -23.54 2.29 2.24
C LYS A 84 -22.83 1.41 3.26
N ALA A 85 -22.94 0.08 3.11
CA ALA A 85 -22.17 -0.85 3.91
C ALA A 85 -20.72 -0.36 3.88
N GLN A 86 -20.19 -0.04 5.06
CA GLN A 86 -18.85 0.47 5.20
C GLN A 86 -17.90 -0.63 4.71
N VAL A 87 -17.19 -0.37 3.61
CA VAL A 87 -16.23 -1.33 3.06
C VAL A 87 -15.15 -1.53 4.12
N LEU A 88 -14.96 -2.76 4.55
CA LEU A 88 -14.02 -3.11 5.60
C LEU A 88 -12.62 -3.22 4.99
N HIS A 89 -11.59 -2.82 5.72
CA HIS A 89 -10.21 -2.90 5.23
C HIS A 89 -9.77 -4.35 5.01
N SER A 90 -10.26 -5.25 5.86
CA SER A 90 -10.07 -6.69 5.81
C SER A 90 -10.63 -7.36 4.56
N ASP A 91 -11.53 -6.71 3.81
CA ASP A 91 -12.10 -7.28 2.57
C ASP A 91 -11.04 -7.46 1.47
N LEU A 92 -9.90 -6.77 1.58
CA LEU A 92 -8.76 -6.92 0.65
C LEU A 92 -7.92 -8.17 0.92
N VAL A 93 -8.07 -8.80 2.09
CA VAL A 93 -7.29 -9.97 2.50
C VAL A 93 -7.77 -11.21 1.75
N ARG A 94 -6.84 -11.90 1.08
CA ARG A 94 -7.14 -13.13 0.36
C ARG A 94 -7.18 -14.31 1.32
N VAL A 95 -8.39 -14.77 1.63
CA VAL A 95 -8.60 -15.97 2.48
C VAL A 95 -8.74 -17.21 1.60
N ASP A 96 -7.93 -18.22 1.89
CA ASP A 96 -7.97 -19.55 1.25
C ASP A 96 -7.80 -19.48 -0.29
N PRO A 97 -6.66 -18.98 -0.79
CA PRO A 97 -6.38 -18.92 -2.22
C PRO A 97 -6.28 -20.30 -2.87
N ASP A 98 -5.90 -21.33 -2.10
CA ASP A 98 -5.70 -22.70 -2.58
C ASP A 98 -6.97 -23.57 -2.53
N GLY A 99 -8.06 -23.07 -1.92
CA GLY A 99 -9.33 -23.80 -1.80
C GLY A 99 -9.28 -25.03 -0.91
N LEU A 100 -8.36 -25.05 0.07
CA LEU A 100 -8.12 -26.18 0.97
C LEU A 100 -8.97 -26.12 2.24
N LEU A 101 -9.53 -24.94 2.58
CA LEU A 101 -10.25 -24.75 3.84
C LEU A 101 -11.72 -25.21 3.75
N GLN A 102 -12.20 -25.83 4.83
CA GLN A 102 -13.64 -26.08 4.99
C GLN A 102 -14.41 -24.75 5.13
N PRO A 103 -15.67 -24.68 4.65
CA PRO A 103 -16.46 -23.44 4.70
C PRO A 103 -16.60 -22.85 6.11
N CYS A 104 -16.76 -23.71 7.14
CA CYS A 104 -16.89 -23.27 8.52
C CYS A 104 -15.64 -22.56 9.06
N ILE A 105 -14.44 -23.05 8.72
CA ILE A 105 -13.17 -22.44 9.13
C ILE A 105 -12.92 -21.16 8.33
N LYS A 106 -13.24 -21.16 7.03
CA LYS A 106 -13.13 -19.97 6.17
C LYS A 106 -13.94 -18.79 6.72
N GLU A 107 -15.17 -19.04 7.18
CA GLU A 107 -16.00 -18.02 7.81
C GLU A 107 -15.45 -17.55 9.17
N LYS A 108 -14.81 -18.43 9.94
CA LYS A 108 -14.10 -18.02 11.17
C LYS A 108 -12.93 -17.08 10.87
N PHE A 109 -12.11 -17.38 9.84
CA PHE A 109 -11.05 -16.47 9.41
C PHE A 109 -11.59 -15.11 9.00
N LYS A 110 -12.65 -15.07 8.17
CA LYS A 110 -13.29 -13.80 7.79
C LYS A 110 -13.80 -13.03 9.01
N SER A 111 -14.43 -13.73 9.96
CA SER A 111 -14.94 -13.11 11.18
C SER A 111 -13.82 -12.51 12.03
N LEU A 112 -12.70 -13.23 12.17
CA LEU A 112 -11.50 -12.75 12.86
C LEU A 112 -10.90 -11.51 12.17
N LEU A 113 -10.78 -11.51 10.84
CA LEU A 113 -10.26 -10.36 10.10
C LEU A 113 -11.15 -9.12 10.27
N ARG A 114 -12.48 -9.30 10.29
CA ARG A 114 -13.43 -8.21 10.56
C ARG A 114 -13.33 -7.69 11.99
N GLN A 115 -13.05 -8.55 12.96
CA GLN A 115 -12.83 -8.15 14.35
C GLN A 115 -11.59 -7.25 14.48
N TYR A 116 -10.52 -7.57 13.74
CA TYR A 116 -9.27 -6.80 13.72
C TYR A 116 -9.14 -5.88 12.49
N ASP A 117 -10.27 -5.37 11.95
CA ASP A 117 -10.30 -4.65 10.67
C ASP A 117 -9.31 -3.47 10.62
N ASN A 118 -9.17 -2.76 11.74
CA ASN A 118 -8.28 -1.60 11.87
C ASN A 118 -6.81 -1.94 11.62
N VAL A 119 -6.37 -3.18 11.84
CA VAL A 119 -4.98 -3.62 11.59
C VAL A 119 -4.65 -3.54 10.09
N PHE A 120 -5.64 -3.74 9.23
CA PHE A 120 -5.49 -3.73 7.77
C PHE A 120 -5.69 -2.34 7.16
N SER A 121 -5.84 -1.30 7.98
CA SER A 121 -6.04 0.06 7.48
C SER A 121 -4.79 0.53 6.69
N PRO A 122 -4.95 1.09 5.48
CA PRO A 122 -3.81 1.63 4.72
C PRO A 122 -3.22 2.90 5.37
N THR A 123 -3.95 3.50 6.30
CA THR A 123 -3.54 4.68 7.05
C THR A 123 -3.04 4.26 8.42
N PHE A 124 -1.81 4.64 8.76
CA PHE A 124 -1.20 4.35 10.05
C PHE A 124 -0.78 5.64 10.76
N LYS A 125 -0.85 5.64 12.09
CA LYS A 125 -0.31 6.73 12.94
C LYS A 125 1.17 6.51 13.29
N GLY A 126 1.73 5.38 12.87
CA GLY A 126 3.04 4.88 13.27
C GLY A 126 2.98 4.06 14.57
N TYR A 127 4.16 3.67 15.04
CA TYR A 127 4.33 2.89 16.26
C TYR A 127 3.70 3.58 17.48
N ASN A 128 2.94 2.82 18.26
CA ASN A 128 2.10 3.28 19.36
C ASN A 128 2.82 3.30 20.73
N GLY A 129 4.06 2.83 20.82
CA GLY A 129 4.82 2.78 22.07
C GLY A 129 4.55 1.54 22.95
N ALA A 130 3.88 0.51 22.45
CA ALA A 130 3.46 -0.66 23.24
C ALA A 130 4.61 -1.39 23.98
N VAL A 131 5.82 -1.41 23.41
CA VAL A 131 7.03 -2.03 23.99
C VAL A 131 8.08 -0.99 24.42
N GLY A 132 7.64 0.24 24.69
CA GLY A 132 8.48 1.36 25.13
C GLY A 132 8.90 2.30 24.00
N ALA A 133 9.70 3.31 24.35
CA ALA A 133 10.22 4.31 23.42
C ALA A 133 11.34 3.72 22.56
N LEU A 134 10.96 3.08 21.46
CA LEU A 134 11.87 2.63 20.41
C LEU A 134 11.87 3.63 19.27
N GLU A 135 13.05 4.14 18.96
CA GLU A 135 13.28 5.11 17.91
C GLU A 135 14.46 4.66 17.05
N ALA A 136 14.39 4.92 15.76
CA ALA A 136 15.56 4.80 14.90
C ALA A 136 16.53 5.93 15.24
N LYS A 137 17.82 5.63 15.23
CA LYS A 137 18.88 6.59 15.49
C LYS A 137 19.95 6.49 14.42
N VAL A 138 20.35 7.62 13.85
CA VAL A 138 21.55 7.71 13.02
C VAL A 138 22.74 7.87 13.97
N ASN A 139 23.48 6.77 14.18
CA ASN A 139 24.63 6.76 15.08
C ASN A 139 25.86 7.33 14.38
N MET A 140 25.98 8.66 14.34
CA MET A 140 27.10 9.32 13.67
C MET A 140 28.45 9.00 14.33
N GLY A 141 29.46 8.83 13.48
CA GLY A 141 30.85 8.65 13.85
C GLY A 141 31.48 9.90 14.46
N PRO A 142 32.75 9.80 14.90
CA PRO A 142 33.49 10.96 15.40
C PRO A 142 33.78 12.01 14.30
N VAL A 143 33.69 11.61 13.03
CA VAL A 143 33.89 12.46 11.86
C VAL A 143 32.54 12.71 11.21
N GLN A 144 32.26 13.97 10.91
CA GLN A 144 31.03 14.39 10.25
C GLN A 144 31.18 14.45 8.71
N PRO A 145 30.12 14.17 7.94
CA PRO A 145 30.14 14.36 6.50
C PRO A 145 30.39 15.83 6.14
N PRO A 146 30.96 16.12 4.97
CA PRO A 146 31.05 17.49 4.48
C PRO A 146 29.64 18.01 4.15
N GLN A 147 29.29 19.19 4.68
CA GLN A 147 28.03 19.84 4.34
C GLN A 147 28.04 20.32 2.88
N ARG A 148 26.97 20.01 2.14
CA ARG A 148 26.82 20.34 0.73
C ARG A 148 25.42 20.90 0.48
N LYS A 149 25.32 21.80 -0.49
CA LYS A 149 24.02 22.28 -0.96
C LYS A 149 23.22 21.10 -1.52
N GLY A 150 21.92 21.07 -1.21
CA GLY A 150 21.00 20.09 -1.75
C GLY A 150 20.97 20.11 -3.28
N ARG A 151 20.74 18.94 -3.88
CA ARG A 151 20.63 18.78 -5.33
C ARG A 151 19.35 18.04 -5.66
N ILE A 152 18.67 18.51 -6.70
CA ILE A 152 17.49 17.86 -7.26
C ILE A 152 17.94 17.03 -8.47
N PRO A 153 17.39 15.83 -8.70
CA PRO A 153 17.67 15.04 -9.89
C PRO A 153 17.39 15.82 -11.18
N GLN A 154 18.18 15.57 -12.23
CA GLN A 154 17.94 16.15 -13.55
C GLN A 154 16.77 15.45 -14.23
N TYR A 155 15.57 15.95 -13.97
CA TYR A 155 14.29 15.38 -14.40
C TYR A 155 13.54 16.32 -15.34
N SER A 156 12.64 15.73 -16.14
CA SER A 156 11.65 16.52 -16.86
C SER A 156 10.69 17.21 -15.89
N LYS A 157 10.01 18.27 -16.33
CA LYS A 157 9.02 18.99 -15.49
C LYS A 157 7.96 18.03 -14.92
N THR A 158 7.46 17.10 -15.73
CA THR A 158 6.47 16.09 -15.29
C THR A 158 7.02 15.22 -14.16
N GLN A 159 8.26 14.75 -14.27
CA GLN A 159 8.89 13.94 -13.22
C GLN A 159 9.17 14.75 -11.95
N LEU A 160 9.51 16.04 -12.06
CA LEU A 160 9.65 16.92 -10.90
C LEU A 160 8.32 17.13 -10.18
N VAL A 161 7.21 17.27 -10.91
CA VAL A 161 5.86 17.34 -10.33
C VAL A 161 5.53 16.05 -9.59
N THR A 162 5.75 14.88 -10.22
CA THR A 162 5.55 13.59 -9.56
C THR A 162 6.43 13.43 -8.32
N LEU A 163 7.67 13.93 -8.35
CA LEU A 163 8.58 13.91 -7.19
C LEU A 163 8.04 14.79 -6.05
N GLN A 164 7.52 15.99 -6.36
CA GLN A 164 6.90 16.85 -5.36
C GLN A 164 5.64 16.23 -4.76
N GLU A 165 4.78 15.63 -5.58
CA GLU A 165 3.59 14.91 -5.11
C GLU A 165 3.94 13.78 -4.12
N LYS A 166 5.05 13.07 -4.37
CA LYS A 166 5.54 12.04 -3.43
C LYS A 166 6.06 12.61 -2.12
N PHE A 167 6.67 13.79 -2.12
CA PHE A 167 7.00 14.47 -0.87
C PHE A 167 5.75 14.87 -0.10
N ASN A 168 4.75 15.43 -0.78
CA ASN A 168 3.50 15.84 -0.16
C ASN A 168 2.75 14.63 0.44
N GLU A 169 2.63 13.52 -0.30
CA GLU A 169 2.02 12.27 0.20
C GLU A 169 2.69 11.80 1.50
N LEU A 170 4.02 11.87 1.56
CA LEU A 170 4.80 11.43 2.72
C LEU A 170 4.75 12.44 3.88
N GLU A 171 4.62 13.73 3.60
CA GLU A 171 4.36 14.77 4.61
C GLU A 171 2.98 14.60 5.23
N ASP A 172 1.95 14.34 4.43
CA ASP A 172 0.56 14.15 4.87
C ASP A 172 0.41 12.94 5.83
N ILE A 173 1.16 11.87 5.60
CA ILE A 173 1.19 10.70 6.51
C ILE A 173 2.20 10.87 7.66
N GLY A 174 2.85 12.03 7.78
CA GLY A 174 3.74 12.37 8.89
C GLY A 174 5.14 11.75 8.83
N VAL A 175 5.63 11.32 7.66
CA VAL A 175 7.01 10.90 7.46
C VAL A 175 7.96 12.09 7.41
N PHE A 176 7.51 13.16 6.75
CA PHE A 176 8.23 14.43 6.67
C PHE A 176 7.56 15.50 7.51
N LYS A 177 8.38 16.44 7.98
CA LYS A 177 7.93 17.74 8.47
C LYS A 177 8.80 18.85 7.90
N LYS A 178 8.33 20.08 8.01
CA LYS A 178 9.17 21.26 7.78
C LYS A 178 10.12 21.42 8.96
N PRO A 179 11.42 21.70 8.73
CA PRO A 179 12.38 21.86 9.82
C PRO A 179 11.97 22.91 10.86
N GLU A 180 11.41 24.04 10.41
CA GLU A 180 10.95 25.14 11.25
C GLU A 180 9.77 24.77 12.17
N ASP A 181 8.90 23.85 11.75
CA ASP A 181 7.73 23.42 12.54
C ASP A 181 8.13 22.57 13.75
N ILE A 182 9.34 22.02 13.75
CA ILE A 182 9.85 21.13 14.82
C ILE A 182 11.15 21.63 15.45
N GLY A 183 11.60 22.85 15.11
CA GLY A 183 12.79 23.45 15.70
C GLY A 183 14.11 22.73 15.33
N VAL A 184 14.16 22.05 14.18
CA VAL A 184 15.36 21.37 13.71
C VAL A 184 16.10 22.25 12.71
N THR A 185 17.40 22.43 12.92
CA THR A 185 18.29 23.01 11.90
C THR A 185 18.90 21.87 11.11
N VAL A 186 18.56 21.76 9.82
CA VAL A 186 19.09 20.72 8.95
C VAL A 186 20.56 21.01 8.65
N GLU A 187 21.42 20.02 8.90
CA GLU A 187 22.86 20.09 8.61
C GLU A 187 23.19 19.36 7.29
N TYR A 188 22.41 18.33 6.95
CA TYR A 188 22.65 17.48 5.78
C TYR A 188 21.40 17.29 4.93
N LEU A 189 21.58 17.49 3.62
CA LEU A 189 20.54 17.27 2.61
C LEU A 189 20.88 16.04 1.78
N ASN A 190 19.99 15.05 1.84
CA ASN A 190 20.13 13.78 1.15
C ASN A 190 19.36 13.83 -0.19
N PRO A 191 19.99 13.50 -1.33
CA PRO A 191 19.32 13.53 -2.62
C PRO A 191 18.23 12.47 -2.68
N SER A 192 17.05 12.87 -3.14
CA SER A 192 15.88 12.00 -3.30
C SER A 192 15.47 11.91 -4.76
N PHE A 193 15.07 10.73 -5.20
CA PHE A 193 14.75 10.45 -6.60
C PHE A 193 13.65 9.40 -6.73
N LEU A 194 13.06 9.32 -7.93
CA LEU A 194 11.96 8.41 -8.24
C LEU A 194 12.50 7.09 -8.79
N ILE A 195 12.02 5.98 -8.23
CA ILE A 195 12.23 4.64 -8.78
C ILE A 195 10.89 4.07 -9.23
N LYS A 196 10.83 3.52 -10.45
CA LYS A 196 9.61 2.87 -10.97
C LYS A 196 9.33 1.59 -10.19
N LYS A 197 8.06 1.39 -9.80
CA LYS A 197 7.63 0.11 -9.24
C LYS A 197 7.30 -0.88 -10.37
N PRO A 198 7.43 -2.21 -10.15
CA PRO A 198 7.06 -3.22 -11.14
C PRO A 198 5.60 -3.16 -11.57
N ASN A 199 4.70 -2.82 -10.63
CA ASN A 199 3.26 -2.68 -10.86
C ASN A 199 2.84 -1.31 -11.43
N GLY A 200 3.80 -0.48 -11.85
CA GLY A 200 3.55 0.88 -12.32
C GLY A 200 3.62 1.93 -11.22
N GLY A 201 3.75 3.19 -11.63
CA GLY A 201 3.98 4.32 -10.71
C GLY A 201 5.41 4.40 -10.18
N PHE A 202 5.61 5.26 -9.17
CA PHE A 202 6.92 5.57 -8.62
C PHE A 202 6.95 5.47 -7.09
N ARG A 203 8.12 5.12 -6.54
CA ARG A 203 8.47 5.30 -5.13
C ARG A 203 9.52 6.40 -4.99
N LEU A 204 9.42 7.16 -3.91
CA LEU A 204 10.50 8.04 -3.46
C LEU A 204 11.61 7.19 -2.85
N VAL A 205 12.86 7.42 -3.26
CA VAL A 205 14.05 6.85 -2.62
C VAL A 205 15.01 7.97 -2.29
N THR A 206 15.53 7.96 -1.07
CA THR A 206 16.51 8.91 -0.58
C THR A 206 17.84 8.21 -0.43
N ALA A 207 18.89 8.76 -1.03
CA ALA A 207 20.23 8.20 -0.91
C ALA A 207 20.93 8.77 0.34
N PHE A 208 20.94 7.97 1.41
CA PHE A 208 21.68 8.24 2.64
C PHE A 208 23.14 7.76 2.58
N ALA A 209 23.73 7.63 1.38
CA ALA A 209 25.06 7.05 1.21
C ALA A 209 26.15 7.86 1.93
N ASP A 210 26.08 9.19 1.89
CA ASP A 210 27.05 10.04 2.57
C ASP A 210 26.87 9.94 4.09
N VAL A 211 25.67 10.12 4.62
CA VAL A 211 25.39 9.95 6.07
C VAL A 211 25.80 8.55 6.56
N GLY A 212 25.51 7.52 5.77
CA GLY A 212 25.84 6.12 6.08
C GLY A 212 27.35 5.84 6.15
N ARG A 213 28.16 6.48 5.30
CA ARG A 213 29.63 6.33 5.34
C ARG A 213 30.26 6.84 6.63
N TYR A 214 29.63 7.84 7.26
CA TYR A 214 30.10 8.41 8.51
C TYR A 214 29.34 7.86 9.73
N SER A 215 28.34 7.01 9.54
CA SER A 215 27.61 6.35 10.61
C SER A 215 28.35 5.11 11.11
N LYS A 216 28.32 4.88 12.42
CA LYS A 216 28.77 3.64 13.04
C LYS A 216 27.71 2.55 12.80
N PRO A 217 28.09 1.36 12.33
CA PRO A 217 27.19 0.21 12.29
C PRO A 217 26.58 -0.01 13.68
N GLN A 218 25.28 -0.21 13.73
CA GLN A 218 24.60 -0.58 14.97
C GLN A 218 24.54 -2.09 15.07
N PRO A 219 24.80 -2.67 16.26
CA PRO A 219 24.64 -4.09 16.45
C PRO A 219 23.15 -4.44 16.33
N SER A 220 22.83 -5.35 15.43
CA SER A 220 21.53 -6.02 15.36
C SER A 220 21.80 -7.50 15.16
N LEU A 221 20.95 -8.35 15.73
CA LEU A 221 20.92 -9.75 15.35
C LEU A 221 20.28 -9.80 13.95
N MET A 222 21.07 -10.08 12.91
CA MET A 222 20.45 -10.45 11.64
C MET A 222 19.88 -11.87 11.80
N PRO A 223 18.60 -12.10 11.51
CA PRO A 223 18.02 -13.43 11.58
C PRO A 223 18.73 -14.36 10.59
N ASP A 224 18.99 -15.59 11.00
CA ASP A 224 19.50 -16.62 10.08
C ASP A 224 18.37 -17.03 9.13
N VAL A 225 18.49 -16.60 7.88
CA VAL A 225 17.50 -16.85 6.82
C VAL A 225 17.27 -18.35 6.64
N ASP A 226 18.31 -19.18 6.73
CA ASP A 226 18.17 -20.62 6.54
C ASP A 226 17.37 -21.26 7.66
N SER A 227 17.64 -20.92 8.92
CA SER A 227 16.82 -21.37 10.06
C SER A 227 15.36 -20.91 9.94
N THR A 228 15.15 -19.67 9.51
CA THR A 228 13.82 -19.07 9.36
C THR A 228 13.02 -19.79 8.26
N LEU A 229 13.65 -20.05 7.11
CA LEU A 229 13.03 -20.82 6.03
C LEU A 229 12.73 -22.27 6.44
N ARG A 230 13.59 -22.90 7.25
CA ARG A 230 13.32 -24.24 7.78
C ARG A 230 12.12 -24.26 8.73
N GLN A 231 11.94 -23.23 9.56
CA GLN A 231 10.76 -23.10 10.40
C GLN A 231 9.50 -22.92 9.55
N ILE A 232 9.54 -22.03 8.56
CA ILE A 232 8.44 -21.81 7.62
C ILE A 232 8.04 -23.11 6.91
N ALA A 233 9.02 -23.91 6.50
CA ALA A 233 8.81 -25.18 5.80
C ALA A 233 8.16 -26.28 6.66
N GLN A 234 8.11 -26.13 7.99
CA GLN A 234 7.47 -27.12 8.86
C GLN A 234 5.95 -26.99 8.90
N TRP A 235 5.42 -25.81 8.57
CA TRP A 235 3.98 -25.55 8.66
C TRP A 235 3.22 -26.10 7.45
N LYS A 236 2.05 -26.71 7.71
CA LYS A 236 1.15 -27.20 6.65
C LYS A 236 0.23 -26.11 6.12
N HIS A 237 -0.10 -25.14 6.97
CA HIS A 237 -0.93 -23.99 6.65
C HIS A 237 -0.20 -22.72 7.11
N ILE A 238 -0.24 -21.69 6.28
CA ILE A 238 0.51 -20.46 6.50
C ILE A 238 -0.33 -19.22 6.16
N VAL A 239 -0.20 -18.19 6.99
CA VAL A 239 -0.56 -16.81 6.66
C VAL A 239 0.71 -16.08 6.28
N ILE A 240 0.70 -15.43 5.12
CA ILE A 240 1.77 -14.58 4.63
C ILE A 240 1.27 -13.13 4.73
N SER A 241 2.04 -12.29 5.41
CA SER A 241 1.71 -10.88 5.63
C SER A 241 2.95 -9.99 5.51
N ASP A 242 2.73 -8.72 5.23
CA ASP A 242 3.76 -7.69 5.11
C ASP A 242 3.36 -6.46 5.93
N LEU A 243 4.32 -5.85 6.62
CA LEU A 243 4.11 -4.63 7.38
C LEU A 243 4.11 -3.41 6.45
N THR A 244 2.91 -2.88 6.18
CA THR A 244 2.73 -1.71 5.30
C THR A 244 3.63 -0.54 5.69
N LYS A 245 4.56 -0.16 4.81
CA LYS A 245 5.48 0.97 5.02
C LYS A 245 6.20 0.91 6.39
N SER A 246 6.59 -0.30 6.83
CA SER A 246 7.19 -0.63 8.14
C SER A 246 8.15 0.44 8.71
N PHE A 247 9.17 0.86 7.95
CA PHE A 247 10.14 1.88 8.40
C PHE A 247 9.48 3.22 8.76
N TYR A 248 8.51 3.67 7.96
CA TYR A 248 7.81 4.93 8.20
C TYR A 248 6.93 4.92 9.45
N GLN A 249 6.69 3.74 10.04
CA GLN A 249 5.98 3.65 11.30
C GLN A 249 6.90 3.95 12.50
N ILE A 250 8.21 3.76 12.36
CA ILE A 250 9.18 3.91 13.45
C ILE A 250 9.56 5.39 13.59
N PRO A 251 9.40 6.01 14.77
CA PRO A 251 9.88 7.37 15.02
C PRO A 251 11.39 7.49 14.84
N LEU A 252 11.85 8.62 14.28
CA LEU A 252 13.27 8.97 14.24
C LEU A 252 13.62 9.79 15.47
N HIS A 253 14.73 9.46 16.12
CA HIS A 253 15.24 10.20 17.28
C HIS A 253 15.54 11.65 16.89
N GLY A 254 15.17 12.62 17.73
CA GLY A 254 15.29 14.05 17.47
C GLY A 254 16.70 14.47 17.02
N ASP A 255 17.73 14.03 17.75
CA ASP A 255 19.13 14.34 17.42
C ASP A 255 19.58 13.86 16.02
N SER A 256 18.91 12.86 15.45
CA SER A 256 19.23 12.30 14.12
C SER A 256 18.53 13.04 12.98
N MET A 257 17.51 13.84 13.27
CA MET A 257 16.71 14.53 12.25
C MET A 257 17.56 15.52 11.45
N LYS A 258 18.51 16.20 12.09
CA LYS A 258 19.42 17.16 11.43
C LYS A 258 20.25 16.55 10.31
N ASP A 259 20.53 15.25 10.38
CA ASP A 259 21.28 14.48 9.37
C ASP A 259 20.38 13.94 8.24
N CYS A 260 19.07 14.04 8.42
CA CYS A 260 18.05 13.41 7.58
C CYS A 260 17.19 14.45 6.83
N GLY A 261 17.78 15.58 6.46
CA GLY A 261 17.12 16.56 5.61
C GLY A 261 17.07 16.12 4.14
N VAL A 262 16.12 16.68 3.40
CA VAL A 262 15.93 16.48 1.96
C VAL A 262 15.45 17.78 1.30
N SER A 263 15.83 18.00 0.05
CA SER A 263 15.33 19.11 -0.75
C SER A 263 14.22 18.64 -1.68
N THR A 264 13.06 19.29 -1.63
CA THR A 264 11.97 19.04 -2.57
C THR A 264 12.14 19.89 -3.84
N PRO A 265 11.53 19.51 -4.99
CA PRO A 265 11.66 20.27 -6.22
C PRO A 265 11.14 21.71 -6.17
N PHE A 266 10.03 21.95 -5.45
CA PHE A 266 9.30 23.22 -5.49
C PHE A 266 8.97 23.80 -4.12
N CYS A 267 8.81 22.97 -3.09
CA CYS A 267 8.25 23.38 -1.79
C CYS A 267 9.28 23.42 -0.66
N GLY A 268 10.55 23.72 -0.99
CA GLY A 268 11.61 23.92 -0.02
C GLY A 268 12.13 22.63 0.62
N GLU A 269 12.74 22.74 1.79
CA GLU A 269 13.34 21.63 2.51
C GLU A 269 12.31 20.90 3.38
N ARG A 270 12.60 19.63 3.63
CA ARG A 270 11.88 18.75 4.55
C ARG A 270 12.87 17.95 5.36
N VAL A 271 12.42 17.45 6.49
CA VAL A 271 13.21 16.56 7.35
C VAL A 271 12.40 15.31 7.68
N TYR A 272 13.05 14.16 7.64
CA TYR A 272 12.46 12.92 8.11
C TYR A 272 12.21 13.00 9.61
N VAL A 273 11.02 12.64 10.06
CA VAL A 273 10.68 12.42 11.48
C VAL A 273 10.36 10.97 11.80
N ARG A 274 10.37 10.13 10.77
CA ARG A 274 10.26 8.68 10.83
C ARG A 274 11.48 8.06 10.16
N SER A 275 11.79 6.84 10.53
CA SER A 275 12.81 6.02 9.88
C SER A 275 12.48 5.81 8.39
N ALA A 276 13.48 5.53 7.58
CA ALA A 276 13.30 5.31 6.14
C ALA A 276 14.23 4.22 5.63
N MET A 277 13.82 3.56 4.54
CA MET A 277 14.68 2.59 3.87
C MET A 277 16.01 3.23 3.46
N GLY A 278 17.12 2.55 3.74
CA GLY A 278 18.47 3.01 3.44
C GLY A 278 19.06 4.01 4.44
N MET A 279 18.26 4.53 5.38
CA MET A 279 18.76 5.39 6.46
C MET A 279 19.51 4.51 7.50
N PRO A 280 20.73 4.89 7.92
CA PRO A 280 21.49 4.12 8.91
C PRO A 280 20.72 3.91 10.22
N GLY A 281 20.75 2.68 10.74
CA GLY A 281 20.05 2.29 11.98
C GLY A 281 18.57 1.95 11.82
N SER A 282 17.96 2.21 10.65
CA SER A 282 16.55 1.91 10.41
C SER A 282 16.23 0.41 10.45
N GLU A 283 17.09 -0.40 9.83
CA GLU A 283 17.01 -1.87 9.87
C GLU A 283 17.07 -2.38 11.31
N THR A 284 18.08 -1.95 12.07
CA THR A 284 18.25 -2.33 13.48
C THR A 284 17.03 -1.96 14.31
N ALA A 285 16.46 -0.77 14.10
CA ALA A 285 15.28 -0.33 14.83
C ALA A 285 14.05 -1.19 14.50
N LEU A 286 13.85 -1.56 13.23
CA LEU A 286 12.76 -2.45 12.82
C LEU A 286 12.94 -3.85 13.40
N GLU A 287 14.15 -4.38 13.35
CA GLU A 287 14.49 -5.70 13.89
C GLU A 287 14.29 -5.76 15.40
N GLU A 288 14.75 -4.76 16.15
CA GLU A 288 14.56 -4.66 17.59
C GLU A 288 13.07 -4.51 17.96
N LEU A 289 12.34 -3.65 17.24
CA LEU A 289 10.91 -3.44 17.46
C LEU A 289 10.12 -4.74 17.26
N THR A 290 10.29 -5.39 16.11
CA THR A 290 9.59 -6.63 15.81
C THR A 290 10.00 -7.75 16.77
N SER A 291 11.26 -7.82 17.20
CA SER A 291 11.73 -8.80 18.18
C SER A 291 11.11 -8.58 19.57
N ARG A 292 10.91 -7.34 20.01
CA ARG A 292 10.23 -7.07 21.30
C ARG A 292 8.73 -7.35 21.25
N VAL A 293 8.09 -7.04 20.14
CA VAL A 293 6.65 -7.24 19.94
C VAL A 293 6.33 -8.73 19.77
N LEU A 294 7.05 -9.42 18.89
CA LEU A 294 6.70 -10.77 18.43
C LEU A 294 7.64 -11.86 18.94
N GLY A 295 8.70 -11.53 19.69
CA GLY A 295 9.75 -12.47 20.09
C GLY A 295 9.23 -13.70 20.85
N HIS A 296 8.19 -13.55 21.65
CA HIS A 296 7.55 -14.68 22.35
C HIS A 296 6.86 -15.65 21.36
N LEU A 297 6.19 -15.14 20.32
CA LEU A 297 5.57 -15.96 19.27
C LEU A 297 6.62 -16.62 18.36
N VAL A 298 7.75 -15.94 18.14
CA VAL A 298 8.90 -16.52 17.44
C VAL A 298 9.49 -17.67 18.27
N GLN A 299 9.68 -17.47 19.57
CA GLN A 299 10.19 -18.51 20.48
C GLN A 299 9.29 -19.75 20.51
N GLU A 300 7.97 -19.58 20.44
CA GLU A 300 7.00 -20.69 20.38
C GLU A 300 6.93 -21.37 19.01
N GLY A 301 7.61 -20.85 17.98
CA GLY A 301 7.56 -21.40 16.62
C GLY A 301 6.25 -21.08 15.88
N VAL A 302 5.49 -20.09 16.37
CA VAL A 302 4.21 -19.64 15.78
C VAL A 302 4.44 -18.64 14.65
N VAL A 303 5.41 -17.76 14.84
CA VAL A 303 5.77 -16.67 13.93
C VAL A 303 7.18 -16.85 13.41
N ALA A 304 7.38 -16.50 12.13
CA ALA A 304 8.67 -16.32 11.51
C ALA A 304 8.68 -14.95 10.82
N LYS A 305 9.81 -14.24 10.87
CA LYS A 305 9.95 -12.91 10.28
C LYS A 305 11.22 -12.80 9.46
N ILE A 306 11.14 -12.10 8.34
CA ILE A 306 12.29 -11.76 7.50
C ILE A 306 12.15 -10.28 7.15
N ALA A 307 12.90 -9.41 7.82
CA ALA A 307 12.72 -7.95 7.72
C ALA A 307 11.27 -7.53 7.99
N ASP A 308 10.55 -7.00 6.99
CA ASP A 308 9.16 -6.56 7.05
C ASP A 308 8.13 -7.66 6.73
N ASP A 309 8.58 -8.79 6.16
CA ASP A 309 7.74 -9.96 5.91
C ASP A 309 7.47 -10.72 7.22
N LEU A 310 6.20 -11.03 7.47
CA LEU A 310 5.71 -11.74 8.64
C LEU A 310 4.91 -12.98 8.23
N TYR A 311 5.33 -14.13 8.75
CA TYR A 311 4.71 -15.42 8.50
C TYR A 311 4.17 -15.99 9.80
N CYS A 312 2.96 -16.55 9.75
CA CYS A 312 2.32 -17.25 10.86
C CYS A 312 1.88 -18.62 10.38
N GLY A 313 2.15 -19.68 11.16
CA GLY A 313 1.86 -21.04 10.70
C GLY A 313 1.12 -21.92 11.70
N GLY A 314 0.65 -23.06 11.19
CA GLY A 314 -0.01 -24.11 11.97
C GLY A 314 -0.03 -25.45 11.21
N ASN A 315 -0.22 -26.54 11.94
CA ASN A 315 -0.34 -27.89 11.40
C ASN A 315 -1.79 -28.28 11.08
N SER A 316 -2.76 -27.53 11.58
CA SER A 316 -4.17 -27.58 11.17
C SER A 316 -4.72 -26.16 10.91
N PRO A 317 -5.82 -26.03 10.15
CA PRO A 317 -6.47 -24.73 9.95
C PRO A 317 -6.94 -24.05 11.24
N GLU A 318 -7.37 -24.83 12.23
CA GLU A 318 -7.81 -24.34 13.55
C GLU A 318 -6.63 -23.79 14.35
N GLU A 319 -5.50 -24.51 14.35
CA GLU A 319 -4.28 -24.05 14.98
C GLU A 319 -3.79 -22.75 14.33
N LEU A 320 -3.78 -22.68 13.00
CA LEU A 320 -3.41 -21.47 12.27
C LEU A 320 -4.33 -20.29 12.62
N LEU A 321 -5.64 -20.53 12.74
CA LEU A 321 -6.60 -19.49 13.11
C LEU A 321 -6.30 -18.93 14.50
N THR A 322 -6.09 -19.80 15.49
CA THR A 322 -5.74 -19.39 16.87
C THR A 322 -4.41 -18.66 16.90
N ASN A 323 -3.40 -19.16 16.18
CA ASN A 323 -2.10 -18.52 16.09
C ASN A 323 -2.19 -17.14 15.44
N TRP A 324 -2.97 -17.00 14.37
CA TRP A 324 -3.17 -15.73 13.70
C TRP A 324 -3.92 -14.70 14.56
N GLU A 325 -4.91 -15.14 15.34
CA GLU A 325 -5.58 -14.28 16.33
C GLU A 325 -4.59 -13.71 17.34
N ARG A 326 -3.66 -14.55 17.85
CA ARG A 326 -2.62 -14.10 18.77
C ARG A 326 -1.71 -13.05 18.13
N VAL A 327 -1.36 -13.21 16.85
CA VAL A 327 -0.54 -12.23 16.12
C VAL A 327 -1.27 -10.90 15.97
N LEU A 328 -2.55 -10.92 15.61
CA LEU A 328 -3.35 -9.70 15.40
C LEU A 328 -3.65 -8.92 16.69
N GLN A 329 -3.54 -9.57 17.84
CA GLN A 329 -3.82 -8.97 19.15
C GLN A 329 -2.67 -8.08 19.67
N VAL A 330 -1.45 -8.29 19.21
CA VAL A 330 -0.23 -7.57 19.67
C VAL A 330 -0.05 -6.27 18.88
#